data_AF-A0A8S4FYP5-F1
#
_entry.id   AF-A0A8S4FYP5-F1
#
_cell.length_a   1.000
_cell.length_b   1.000
_cell.length_c   1.000
_cell.angle_alpha   90.00
_cell.angle_beta   90.00
_cell.angle_gamma   90.00
#
_symmetry.space_group_name_H-M   'P 1'
#
loop_
_entity.id
_entity.type
_entity.pdbx_description
1 polymer ?
#
loop_
_entity_poly.entity_id
_entity_poly.type
_entity_poly.pdbx_seq_one_letter_code
_entity_poly.pdbx_strand_id
1 'polypeptide(L)'
;MALRYLLACVLVAAAAATDVSQCPGKSVENLSSDVKLEKCAAPPCRLKKGTNQAITVSFTPDKDMSDIRNHVTAEVFGVKLPFVGVDGASICGKLETESGEKASCPLKAGTRYLYRDAFPVLKVYPTLSTKVHWALQHNNKDVVCFEVPARIS
;
A
#
# COMPACT_ATOMS: atom_id res chain seq x y z
N MET A 1 48.30 -21.72 9.20
CA MET A 1 47.28 -21.42 8.18
C MET A 1 45.96 -22.07 8.59
N ALA A 2 44.99 -21.29 9.10
CA ALA A 2 43.65 -21.79 9.35
C ALA A 2 42.66 -20.75 8.81
N LEU A 3 42.16 -21.00 7.61
CA LEU A 3 41.22 -20.13 6.91
C LEU A 3 39.81 -20.46 7.41
N ARG A 4 39.26 -19.60 8.29
CA ARG A 4 37.88 -19.71 8.78
C ARG A 4 36.94 -19.09 7.75
N TYR A 5 36.18 -19.92 7.03
CA TYR A 5 35.10 -19.47 6.16
C TYR A 5 33.90 -19.03 7.00
N LEU A 6 33.64 -17.72 7.03
CA LEU A 6 32.37 -17.16 7.51
C LEU A 6 31.30 -17.42 6.44
N LEU A 7 30.43 -18.41 6.68
CA LEU A 7 29.19 -18.55 5.93
C LEU A 7 28.23 -17.43 6.35
N ALA A 8 28.21 -16.34 5.61
CA ALA A 8 27.18 -15.32 5.73
C ALA A 8 25.91 -15.82 5.04
N CYS A 9 24.95 -16.31 5.84
CA CYS A 9 23.62 -16.67 5.36
C CYS A 9 22.88 -15.36 5.01
N VAL A 10 22.92 -14.96 3.75
CA VAL A 10 22.11 -13.84 3.24
C VAL A 10 20.66 -14.32 3.20
N LEU A 11 19.87 -13.94 4.20
CA LEU A 11 18.42 -14.06 4.20
C LEU A 11 17.86 -13.12 3.14
N VAL A 12 17.70 -13.63 1.91
CA VAL A 12 16.94 -12.94 0.86
C VAL A 12 15.47 -12.96 1.29
N ALA A 13 15.00 -11.86 1.86
CA ALA A 13 13.58 -11.66 2.10
C ALA A 13 12.88 -11.53 0.73
N ALA A 14 12.28 -12.62 0.24
CA ALA A 14 11.50 -12.60 -0.98
C ALA A 14 10.30 -11.66 -0.80
N ALA A 15 10.35 -10.52 -1.49
CA ALA A 15 9.25 -9.58 -1.59
C ALA A 15 8.21 -10.12 -2.58
N ALA A 16 7.32 -11.00 -2.13
CA ALA A 16 6.16 -11.40 -2.94
C ALA A 16 5.19 -10.21 -3.09
N ALA A 17 4.69 -9.99 -4.30
CA ALA A 17 3.65 -9.01 -4.56
C ALA A 17 2.30 -9.50 -4.01
N THR A 18 1.43 -8.59 -3.60
CA THR A 18 0.14 -8.96 -2.99
C THR A 18 -0.91 -9.09 -4.09
N ASP A 19 -1.55 -10.25 -4.18
CA ASP A 19 -2.70 -10.41 -5.07
C ASP A 19 -3.84 -9.48 -4.62
N VAL A 20 -4.20 -8.50 -5.44
CA VAL A 20 -5.23 -7.49 -5.14
C VAL A 20 -6.23 -7.42 -6.28
N SER A 21 -7.48 -7.09 -5.98
CA SER A 21 -8.52 -6.92 -7.01
C SER A 21 -8.60 -5.47 -7.49
N GLN A 22 -8.89 -5.30 -8.77
CA GLN A 22 -9.20 -3.99 -9.37
C GLN A 22 -10.49 -3.42 -8.76
N CYS A 23 -10.58 -2.10 -8.65
CA CYS A 23 -11.87 -1.46 -8.34
C CYS A 23 -12.87 -1.63 -9.50
N PRO A 24 -14.19 -1.66 -9.23
CA PRO A 24 -15.21 -1.75 -10.26
C PRO A 24 -15.07 -0.67 -11.34
N GLY A 25 -15.07 -1.08 -12.61
CA GLY A 25 -14.96 -0.17 -13.75
C GLY A 25 -13.57 0.46 -13.95
N LYS A 26 -12.54 -0.03 -13.26
CA LYS A 26 -11.15 0.37 -13.44
C LYS A 26 -10.32 -0.80 -13.97
N SER A 27 -9.29 -0.48 -14.72
CA SER A 27 -8.29 -1.45 -15.20
C SER A 27 -6.92 -0.78 -15.14
N VAL A 28 -6.19 -1.04 -14.06
CA VAL A 28 -4.80 -0.63 -13.90
C VAL A 28 -3.92 -1.80 -14.32
N GLU A 29 -3.12 -1.62 -15.37
CA GLU A 29 -2.14 -2.62 -15.79
C GLU A 29 -1.14 -2.89 -14.66
N ASN A 30 -0.73 -4.16 -14.49
CA ASN A 30 0.30 -4.56 -13.52
C ASN A 30 -0.01 -4.25 -12.04
N LEU A 31 -1.27 -4.04 -11.68
CA LEU A 31 -1.67 -3.71 -10.30
C LEU A 31 -1.14 -4.72 -9.27
N SER A 32 -1.21 -6.03 -9.58
CA SER A 32 -0.75 -7.08 -8.67
C SER A 32 0.76 -7.07 -8.44
N SER A 33 1.57 -6.49 -9.32
CA SER A 33 3.01 -6.27 -9.08
C SER A 33 3.32 -4.92 -8.44
N ASP A 34 2.40 -3.96 -8.56
CA ASP A 34 2.58 -2.58 -8.12
C ASP A 34 2.14 -2.37 -6.66
N VAL A 35 1.36 -3.29 -6.09
CA VAL A 35 0.93 -3.25 -4.68
C VAL A 35 1.60 -4.35 -3.87
N LYS A 36 2.18 -3.97 -2.74
CA LYS A 36 2.78 -4.90 -1.79
C LYS A 36 2.40 -4.53 -0.36
N LEU A 37 1.72 -5.44 0.32
CA LEU A 37 1.56 -5.42 1.78
C LEU A 37 2.58 -6.36 2.41
N GLU A 38 3.34 -5.86 3.39
CA GLU A 38 4.28 -6.71 4.12
C GLU A 38 3.58 -7.90 4.78
N LYS A 39 4.20 -9.09 4.66
CA LYS A 39 3.66 -10.35 5.21
C LYS A 39 2.28 -10.73 4.67
N CYS A 40 1.89 -10.22 3.50
CA CYS A 40 0.71 -10.66 2.77
C CYS A 40 1.06 -10.99 1.32
N ALA A 41 1.45 -12.24 1.06
CA ALA A 41 1.65 -12.72 -0.30
C ALA A 41 0.32 -13.09 -0.98
N ALA A 42 -0.62 -13.68 -0.22
CA ALA A 42 -1.93 -14.09 -0.72
C ALA A 42 -3.04 -13.60 0.23
N PRO A 43 -4.11 -12.98 -0.30
CA PRO A 43 -5.30 -12.63 0.49
C PRO A 43 -6.02 -13.87 1.06
N PRO A 44 -6.79 -13.72 2.15
CA PRO A 44 -7.02 -12.47 2.87
C PRO A 44 -5.81 -12.04 3.72
N CYS A 45 -5.40 -10.78 3.61
CA CYS A 45 -4.29 -10.24 4.39
C CYS A 45 -4.66 -10.17 5.87
N ARG A 46 -3.85 -10.79 6.74
CA ARG A 46 -4.05 -10.72 8.19
C ARG A 46 -3.50 -9.41 8.75
N LEU A 47 -4.41 -8.54 9.16
CA LEU A 47 -4.09 -7.27 9.80
C LEU A 47 -4.14 -7.47 11.32
N LYS A 48 -2.96 -7.63 11.93
CA LYS A 48 -2.88 -7.92 13.36
C LYS A 48 -3.13 -6.67 14.20
N LYS A 49 -4.11 -6.73 15.10
CA LYS A 49 -4.43 -5.62 16.01
C LYS A 49 -3.26 -5.25 16.91
N GLY A 50 -3.11 -3.95 17.15
CA GLY A 50 -2.02 -3.38 17.96
C GLY A 50 -0.65 -3.45 17.28
N THR A 51 -0.59 -3.68 15.96
CA THR A 51 0.66 -3.70 15.19
C THR A 51 0.59 -2.75 14.00
N ASN A 52 1.74 -2.47 13.38
CA ASN A 52 1.79 -1.70 12.15
C ASN A 52 1.78 -2.64 10.94
N GLN A 53 0.97 -2.31 9.94
CA GLN A 53 1.02 -2.92 8.62
C GLN A 53 1.75 -1.95 7.69
N ALA A 54 2.72 -2.47 6.93
CA ALA A 54 3.42 -1.70 5.92
C ALA A 54 2.88 -2.00 4.52
N ILE A 55 2.85 -0.96 3.69
CA ILE A 55 2.40 -1.00 2.30
C ILE A 55 3.40 -0.29 1.40
N THR A 56 3.57 -0.80 0.19
CA THR A 56 4.23 -0.11 -0.92
C THR A 56 3.29 -0.11 -2.12
N VAL A 57 3.12 1.05 -2.76
CA VAL A 57 2.35 1.22 -3.99
C VAL A 57 3.24 1.91 -5.03
N SER A 58 3.50 1.24 -6.14
CA SER A 58 4.17 1.82 -7.30
C SER A 58 3.11 2.40 -8.25
N PHE A 59 3.33 3.60 -8.77
CA PHE A 59 2.39 4.20 -9.72
C PHE A 59 3.07 5.26 -10.60
N THR A 60 2.47 5.51 -11.75
CA THR A 60 2.90 6.55 -12.70
C THR A 60 1.71 7.47 -12.97
N PRO A 61 1.75 8.74 -12.56
CA PRO A 61 0.66 9.68 -12.81
C PRO A 61 0.62 10.06 -14.30
N ASP A 62 -0.58 10.24 -14.83
CA ASP A 62 -0.84 10.63 -16.22
C ASP A 62 -0.69 12.14 -16.47
N LYS A 63 -0.64 12.92 -15.40
CA LYS A 63 -0.53 14.39 -15.39
C LYS A 63 0.25 14.86 -14.17
N ASP A 64 0.67 16.12 -14.20
CA ASP A 64 1.28 16.76 -13.03
C ASP A 64 0.25 16.88 -11.89
N MET A 65 0.68 16.57 -10.66
CA MET A 65 -0.20 16.55 -9.47
C MET A 65 0.41 17.33 -8.32
N SER A 66 -0.25 18.38 -7.86
CA SER A 66 0.22 19.25 -6.77
C SER A 66 0.04 18.67 -5.36
N ASP A 67 -0.90 17.75 -5.20
CA ASP A 67 -1.13 16.96 -3.98
C ASP A 67 -1.67 15.59 -4.40
N ILE A 68 -1.48 14.60 -3.55
CA ILE A 68 -2.08 13.28 -3.72
C ILE A 68 -2.35 12.70 -2.34
N ARG A 69 -3.55 12.15 -2.15
CA ARG A 69 -4.05 11.74 -0.85
C ARG A 69 -4.58 10.33 -0.89
N ASN A 70 -4.50 9.65 0.24
CA ASN A 70 -5.16 8.38 0.46
C ASN A 70 -6.69 8.59 0.54
N HIS A 71 -7.42 7.66 -0.06
CA HIS A 71 -8.83 7.40 0.23
C HIS A 71 -8.97 5.92 0.55
N VAL A 72 -9.14 5.60 1.83
CA VAL A 72 -9.05 4.23 2.33
C VAL A 72 -10.25 3.93 3.23
N THR A 73 -11.06 2.96 2.81
CA THR A 73 -12.24 2.54 3.56
C THR A 73 -12.25 1.03 3.75
N ALA A 74 -12.86 0.56 4.84
CA ALA A 74 -13.12 -0.84 5.09
C ALA A 74 -14.62 -1.05 5.26
N GLU A 75 -15.14 -2.15 4.73
CA GLU A 75 -16.54 -2.54 4.95
C GLU A 75 -16.70 -3.23 6.31
N VAL A 76 -17.49 -2.64 7.20
CA VAL A 76 -17.77 -3.16 8.53
C VAL A 76 -19.28 -3.33 8.66
N PHE A 77 -19.74 -4.58 8.67
CA PHE A 77 -21.18 -4.92 8.73
C PHE A 77 -22.04 -4.20 7.68
N GLY A 78 -21.54 -4.13 6.44
CA GLY A 78 -22.23 -3.48 5.31
C GLY A 78 -22.07 -1.96 5.23
N VAL A 79 -21.35 -1.33 6.19
CA VAL A 79 -21.07 0.10 6.19
C VAL A 79 -19.61 0.35 5.82
N LYS A 80 -19.34 1.24 4.86
CA LYS A 80 -17.98 1.68 4.54
C LYS A 80 -17.52 2.71 5.57
N LEU A 81 -16.48 2.36 6.33
CA LEU A 81 -15.88 3.24 7.32
C LEU A 81 -14.45 3.63 6.91
N PRO A 82 -14.02 4.87 7.16
CA PRO A 82 -12.65 5.31 6.86
C PRO A 82 -11.65 4.56 7.73
N PHE A 83 -10.49 4.22 7.15
CA PHE A 83 -9.40 3.64 7.90
C PHE A 83 -8.67 4.75 8.67
N VAL A 84 -8.87 4.79 9.99
CA VAL A 84 -8.42 5.90 10.85
C VAL A 84 -6.92 6.12 10.74
N GLY A 85 -6.51 7.37 10.52
CA GLY A 85 -5.11 7.79 10.40
C GLY A 85 -4.47 7.50 9.03
N VAL A 86 -5.20 6.88 8.11
CA VAL A 86 -4.74 6.59 6.74
C VAL A 86 -5.60 7.33 5.73
N ASP A 87 -6.93 7.22 5.86
CA ASP A 87 -7.89 7.91 5.00
C ASP A 87 -7.68 9.43 5.06
N GLY A 88 -7.71 10.07 3.90
CA GLY A 88 -7.53 11.50 3.74
C GLY A 88 -6.11 12.02 3.99
N ALA A 89 -5.13 11.18 4.34
CA ALA A 89 -3.75 11.62 4.55
C ALA A 89 -3.04 11.93 3.21
N SER A 90 -2.25 13.01 3.16
CA SER A 90 -1.38 13.27 2.00
C SER A 90 -0.23 12.27 1.98
N ILE A 91 0.09 11.76 0.79
CA ILE A 91 1.23 10.85 0.60
C ILE A 91 2.50 11.59 0.17
N CYS A 92 2.44 12.90 -0.10
CA CYS A 92 3.56 13.65 -0.66
C CYS A 92 4.86 13.55 0.16
N GLY A 93 4.75 13.43 1.49
CA GLY A 93 5.93 13.24 2.37
C GLY A 93 6.44 11.80 2.47
N LYS A 94 5.89 10.88 1.68
CA LYS A 94 6.08 9.42 1.78
C LYS A 94 6.41 8.78 0.43
N LEU A 95 6.98 9.57 -0.49
CA LEU A 95 7.29 9.15 -1.85
C LEU A 95 8.80 8.98 -2.04
N GLU A 96 9.14 8.01 -2.88
CA GLU A 96 10.49 7.75 -3.38
C GLU A 96 10.46 7.64 -4.91
N THR A 97 11.56 7.97 -5.56
CA THR A 97 11.81 7.62 -6.97
C THR A 97 12.19 6.14 -7.08
N GLU A 98 12.23 5.59 -8.30
CA GLU A 98 12.71 4.22 -8.52
C GLU A 98 14.20 4.02 -8.13
N SER A 99 14.99 5.09 -8.10
CA SER A 99 16.37 5.09 -7.58
C SER A 99 16.46 5.10 -6.05
N GLY A 100 15.33 5.23 -5.35
CA GLY A 100 15.26 5.27 -3.88
C GLY A 100 15.50 6.66 -3.28
N GLU A 101 15.49 7.71 -4.09
CA GLU A 101 15.61 9.08 -3.60
C GLU A 101 14.27 9.59 -3.08
N LYS A 102 14.26 10.38 -2.00
CA LYS A 102 13.02 10.98 -1.50
C LYS A 102 12.42 11.90 -2.55
N ALA A 103 11.14 11.69 -2.84
CA ALA A 103 10.34 12.54 -3.70
C ALA A 103 9.25 13.26 -2.88
N SER A 104 8.71 14.33 -3.44
CA SER A 104 7.56 15.03 -2.88
C SER A 104 6.76 15.67 -4.00
N CYS A 105 5.55 16.11 -3.67
CA CYS A 105 4.74 16.90 -4.60
C CYS A 105 5.39 18.27 -4.88
N PRO A 106 5.19 18.84 -6.09
CA PRO A 106 4.34 18.32 -7.17
C PRO A 106 4.96 17.13 -7.92
N LEU A 107 4.14 16.13 -8.23
CA LEU A 107 4.53 14.96 -9.03
C LEU A 107 4.46 15.28 -10.52
N LYS A 108 5.33 14.64 -11.30
CA LYS A 108 5.43 14.82 -12.74
C LYS A 108 4.78 13.69 -13.52
N ALA A 109 4.02 14.06 -14.54
CA ALA A 109 3.41 13.10 -15.47
C ALA A 109 4.47 12.14 -16.05
N GLY A 110 4.12 10.87 -16.20
CA GLY A 110 4.99 9.84 -16.77
C GLY A 110 6.16 9.41 -15.88
N THR A 111 6.35 10.02 -14.71
CA THR A 111 7.42 9.63 -13.76
C THR A 111 6.91 8.56 -12.81
N ARG A 112 7.62 7.44 -12.69
CA ARG A 112 7.24 6.36 -11.78
C ARG A 112 7.68 6.67 -10.35
N TYR A 113 6.75 6.57 -9.41
CA TYR A 113 6.96 6.83 -7.99
C TYR A 113 6.61 5.62 -7.14
N LEU A 114 7.28 5.49 -6.00
CA LEU A 114 7.00 4.50 -4.97
C LEU A 114 6.45 5.22 -3.74
N TYR A 115 5.20 4.94 -3.39
CA TYR A 115 4.61 5.32 -2.12
C TYR A 115 4.88 4.24 -1.07
N ARG A 116 5.49 4.60 0.05
CA ARG A 116 5.74 3.68 1.18
C ARG A 116 5.14 4.22 2.46
N ASP A 117 4.44 3.35 3.19
CA ASP A 117 3.87 3.75 4.48
C ASP A 117 3.78 2.58 5.45
N ALA A 118 3.71 2.90 6.73
CA ALA A 118 3.37 1.98 7.79
C ALA A 118 2.26 2.59 8.65
N PHE A 119 1.13 1.89 8.76
CA PHE A 119 -0.05 2.38 9.45
C PHE A 119 -0.47 1.45 10.61
N PRO A 120 -1.00 2.01 11.70
CA PRO A 120 -1.40 1.21 12.85
C PRO A 120 -2.75 0.51 12.61
N VAL A 121 -2.81 -0.78 12.90
CA VAL A 121 -4.07 -1.53 13.02
C VAL A 121 -4.53 -1.42 14.48
N LEU A 122 -5.50 -0.55 14.75
CA LEU A 122 -5.86 -0.19 16.13
C LEU A 122 -6.49 -1.38 16.88
N LYS A 123 -6.18 -1.50 18.18
CA LYS A 123 -6.74 -2.55 19.05
C LYS A 123 -8.26 -2.51 19.16
N VAL A 124 -8.85 -1.33 19.02
CA VAL A 124 -10.30 -1.09 19.11
C VAL A 124 -11.05 -1.64 17.89
N TYR A 125 -10.37 -1.92 16.78
CA TYR A 125 -11.03 -2.45 15.59
C TYR A 125 -11.69 -3.81 15.87
N PRO A 126 -12.91 -4.05 15.36
CA PRO A 126 -13.57 -5.34 15.51
C PRO A 126 -12.79 -6.46 14.82
N THR A 127 -12.98 -7.71 15.28
CA THR A 127 -12.46 -8.87 14.57
C THR A 127 -13.44 -9.24 13.46
N LEU A 128 -13.06 -9.07 12.20
CA LEU A 128 -13.89 -9.47 11.06
C LEU A 128 -13.04 -9.74 9.81
N SER A 129 -13.63 -10.45 8.85
CA SER A 129 -13.19 -10.41 7.46
C SER A 129 -13.84 -9.22 6.77
N THR A 130 -13.05 -8.43 6.07
CA THR A 130 -13.48 -7.21 5.39
C THR A 130 -12.80 -7.11 4.03
N LYS A 131 -13.29 -6.18 3.21
CA LYS A 131 -12.61 -5.73 2.02
C LYS A 131 -12.18 -4.28 2.24
N VAL A 132 -10.88 -4.04 2.16
CA VAL A 132 -10.30 -2.70 2.25
C VAL A 132 -10.24 -2.13 0.84
N HIS A 133 -10.92 -1.03 0.61
CA HIS A 133 -10.81 -0.23 -0.59
C HIS A 133 -9.70 0.79 -0.39
N TRP A 134 -8.73 0.84 -1.32
CA TRP A 134 -7.63 1.80 -1.30
C TRP A 134 -7.59 2.53 -2.64
N ALA A 135 -7.63 3.86 -2.57
CA ALA A 135 -7.37 4.72 -3.70
C ALA A 135 -6.35 5.80 -3.35
N LEU A 136 -5.52 6.15 -4.33
CA LEU A 136 -4.73 7.38 -4.30
C LEU A 136 -5.46 8.41 -5.15
N GLN A 137 -5.80 9.55 -4.58
CA GLN A 137 -6.65 10.55 -5.21
C GLN A 137 -5.95 11.89 -5.39
N HIS A 138 -6.18 12.50 -6.54
CA HIS A 138 -5.84 13.88 -6.83
C HIS A 138 -7.12 14.62 -7.26
N ASN A 139 -7.49 15.68 -6.54
CA ASN A 139 -8.75 16.42 -6.76
C ASN A 139 -9.99 15.52 -6.82
N ASN A 140 -10.13 14.60 -5.85
CA ASN A 140 -11.23 13.63 -5.74
C ASN A 140 -11.36 12.66 -6.94
N LYS A 141 -10.32 12.53 -7.75
CA LYS A 141 -10.25 11.54 -8.84
C LYS A 141 -9.20 10.49 -8.50
N ASP A 142 -9.58 9.22 -8.65
CA ASP A 142 -8.68 8.09 -8.45
C ASP A 142 -7.57 8.09 -9.51
N VAL A 143 -6.32 8.07 -9.04
CA VAL A 143 -5.11 7.84 -9.82
C VAL A 143 -4.79 6.35 -9.83
N VAL A 144 -4.87 5.72 -8.66
CA VAL A 144 -4.77 4.27 -8.46
C VAL A 144 -5.94 3.86 -7.59
N CYS A 145 -6.51 2.68 -7.86
CA CYS A 145 -7.59 2.11 -7.07
C CYS A 145 -7.51 0.59 -7.04
N PHE A 146 -7.54 0.01 -5.84
CA PHE A 146 -7.57 -1.45 -5.64
C PHE A 146 -8.33 -1.84 -4.38
N GLU A 147 -8.70 -3.12 -4.31
CA GLU A 147 -9.39 -3.73 -3.19
C GLU A 147 -8.54 -4.88 -2.62
N VAL A 148 -8.39 -4.90 -1.30
CA VAL A 148 -7.64 -5.91 -0.56
C VAL A 148 -8.59 -6.70 0.34
N PRO A 149 -8.84 -7.98 0.08
CA PRO A 149 -9.49 -8.86 1.05
C PRO A 149 -8.60 -8.96 2.30
N ALA A 150 -9.15 -8.67 3.47
CA ALA A 150 -8.41 -8.60 4.72
C ALA A 150 -9.16 -9.29 5.86
N ARG A 151 -8.41 -9.75 6.85
CA ARG A 151 -8.93 -10.22 8.13
C ARG A 151 -8.27 -9.44 9.25
N ILE A 152 -9.06 -8.67 9.99
CA ILE A 152 -8.59 -7.92 11.17
C ILE A 152 -8.68 -8.86 12.39
N SER A 153 -7.57 -9.08 13.09
CA SER A 153 -7.50 -9.98 14.25
C SER A 153 -6.49 -9.57 15.30
#